data_AF-A0AAU2SCA3-F1
#
_entry.id   AF-A0AAU2SCA3-F1
#
_cell.length_a   1.000
_cell.length_b   1.000
_cell.length_c   1.000
_cell.angle_alpha   90.00
_cell.angle_beta   90.00
_cell.angle_gamma   90.00
#
_symmetry.space_group_name_H-M   'P 1'
#
loop_
_entity.id
_entity.type
_entity.pdbx_description
1 polymer ?
#
loop_
_entity_poly.entity_id
_entity_poly.type
_entity_poly.pdbx_seq_one_letter_code
_entity_poly.pdbx_strand_id
1 'polypeptide(L)'
;MADVMIRVPAEVRDQLAAVAEARGTSLRALMQEIAAETLTPEQIEARAERVRTLLAERFGHYVSDEESAEMRRRMREATAAHRAALADVEHSR
;
A
#
# COMPACT_ATOMS: atom_id res chain seq x y z
N MET A 1 23.44 -4.00 4.54
CA MET A 1 22.38 -4.83 3.92
C MET A 1 22.99 -5.49 2.69
N ALA A 2 22.83 -6.80 2.52
CA ALA A 2 23.42 -7.52 1.40
C ALA A 2 22.63 -7.18 0.11
N ASP A 3 23.33 -6.80 -0.94
CA ASP A 3 22.72 -6.59 -2.25
C ASP A 3 22.41 -7.96 -2.89
N VAL A 4 21.17 -8.13 -3.34
CA VAL A 4 20.69 -9.37 -3.99
C VAL A 4 20.42 -9.06 -5.46
N MET A 5 20.92 -9.92 -6.35
CA MET A 5 20.69 -9.79 -7.79
C MET A 5 19.36 -10.45 -8.17
N ILE A 6 18.37 -9.65 -8.57
CA ILE A 6 17.08 -10.14 -9.05
C ILE A 6 17.11 -10.15 -10.58
N ARG A 7 16.84 -11.30 -11.20
CA ARG A 7 16.64 -11.37 -12.65
C ARG A 7 15.24 -10.88 -12.98
N VAL A 8 15.17 -9.82 -13.76
CA VAL A 8 13.92 -9.25 -14.28
C VAL A 8 13.97 -9.22 -15.82
N PRO A 9 12.84 -9.40 -16.51
CA PRO A 9 12.74 -9.18 -17.95
C PRO A 9 13.18 -7.76 -18.33
N ALA A 10 13.71 -7.59 -19.54
CA ALA A 10 14.23 -6.30 -20.00
C ALA A 10 13.11 -5.25 -20.08
N GLU A 11 11.92 -5.67 -20.48
CA GLU A 11 10.73 -4.84 -20.60
C GLU A 11 10.33 -4.25 -19.22
N VAL A 12 10.41 -5.08 -18.18
CA VAL A 12 10.09 -4.68 -16.80
C VAL A 12 11.14 -3.70 -16.27
N ARG A 13 12.43 -3.96 -16.54
CA ARG A 13 13.51 -3.04 -16.17
C ARG A 13 13.31 -1.68 -16.82
N ASP A 14 13.00 -1.65 -18.11
CA ASP A 14 12.87 -0.40 -18.87
C ASP A 14 11.64 0.39 -18.43
N GLN A 15 10.54 -0.30 -18.11
CA GLN A 15 9.37 0.33 -17.50
C GLN A 15 9.68 0.93 -16.12
N LEU A 16 10.37 0.18 -15.25
CA LEU A 16 10.75 0.69 -13.92
C LEU A 16 11.75 1.85 -14.02
N ALA A 17 12.66 1.81 -15.00
CA ALA A 17 13.58 2.92 -15.28
C ALA A 17 12.80 4.18 -15.70
N ALA A 18 11.83 4.05 -16.61
CA ALA A 18 10.98 5.17 -17.01
C ALA A 18 10.18 5.76 -15.84
N VAL A 19 9.68 4.91 -14.93
CA VAL A 19 8.98 5.36 -13.71
C VAL A 19 9.93 6.07 -12.75
N ALA A 20 11.16 5.58 -12.61
CA ALA A 20 12.18 6.19 -11.75
C ALA A 20 12.57 7.58 -12.27
N GLU A 21 12.81 7.71 -13.57
CA GLU A 21 13.10 8.98 -14.25
C GLU A 21 11.94 9.98 -14.10
N ALA A 22 10.69 9.54 -14.31
CA ALA A 22 9.51 10.40 -14.14
C ALA A 22 9.36 10.93 -12.69
N ARG A 23 9.85 10.17 -11.71
CA ARG A 23 9.83 10.56 -10.28
C ARG A 23 11.13 11.24 -9.82
N GLY A 24 12.11 11.42 -10.70
CA GLY A 24 13.42 11.99 -10.36
C GLY A 24 14.19 11.17 -9.32
N THR A 25 13.94 9.86 -9.25
CA THR A 25 14.53 8.95 -8.28
C THR A 25 15.36 7.87 -8.96
N SER A 26 16.19 7.16 -8.18
CA SER A 26 16.95 6.03 -8.72
C SER A 26 16.09 4.77 -8.75
N LEU A 27 16.39 3.84 -9.68
CA LEU A 27 15.71 2.53 -9.74
C LEU A 27 15.77 1.77 -8.40
N ARG A 28 16.89 1.87 -7.67
CA ARG A 28 17.06 1.29 -6.33
C ARG A 28 16.12 1.93 -5.33
N ALA A 29 16.02 3.27 -5.33
CA ALA A 29 15.16 4.01 -4.41
C ALA A 29 13.68 3.75 -4.71
N LEU A 30 13.29 3.70 -5.99
CA LEU A 30 11.94 3.30 -6.41
C LEU A 30 11.61 1.88 -5.92
N MET A 31 12.53 0.92 -6.06
CA MET A 31 12.32 -0.44 -5.57
C MET A 31 12.20 -0.50 -4.05
N GLN A 32 12.95 0.32 -3.31
CA GLN A 32 12.84 0.42 -1.86
C GLN A 32 11.50 1.02 -1.43
N GLU A 33 11.04 2.05 -2.13
CA GLU A 33 9.72 2.67 -1.91
C GLU A 33 8.59 1.67 -2.17
N ILE A 34 8.62 0.97 -3.32
CA ILE A 34 7.65 -0.06 -3.65
C ILE A 34 7.65 -1.19 -2.61
N ALA A 35 8.84 -1.62 -2.15
CA ALA A 35 8.95 -2.64 -1.10
C ALA A 35 8.45 -2.14 0.26
N ALA A 36 8.57 -0.85 0.55
CA ALA A 36 8.05 -0.24 1.78
C ALA A 36 6.52 -0.08 1.75
N GLU A 37 5.95 0.20 0.58
CA GLU A 37 4.51 0.34 0.38
C GLU A 37 3.79 -1.02 0.24
N THR A 38 4.42 -1.97 -0.44
CA THR A 38 3.86 -3.30 -0.72
C THR A 38 4.22 -4.25 0.41
N LEU A 39 3.55 -4.08 1.55
CA LEU A 39 3.67 -5.00 2.68
C LEU A 39 3.28 -6.42 2.24
N THR A 40 4.09 -7.41 2.58
CA THR A 40 3.71 -8.82 2.37
C THR A 40 2.54 -9.19 3.27
N PRO A 41 1.74 -10.24 2.95
CA PRO A 41 0.66 -10.69 3.81
C PRO A 41 1.10 -10.93 5.26
N GLU A 42 2.27 -11.51 5.50
CA GLU A 42 2.78 -11.70 6.87
C GLU A 42 3.15 -10.37 7.56
N GLN A 43 3.69 -9.41 6.80
CA GLN A 43 4.00 -8.08 7.33
C GLN A 43 2.74 -7.26 7.62
N ILE A 44 1.65 -7.49 6.87
CA ILE A 44 0.33 -6.92 7.14
C ILE A 44 -0.21 -7.49 8.46
N GLU A 45 -0.10 -8.80 8.67
CA GLU A 45 -0.53 -9.46 9.91
C GLU A 45 0.27 -8.97 11.12
N ALA A 46 1.60 -8.95 11.02
CA ALA A 46 2.48 -8.42 12.07
C ALA A 46 2.26 -6.91 12.34
N ARG A 47 1.81 -6.15 11.33
CA ARG A 47 1.40 -4.75 11.51
C ARG A 47 0.03 -4.66 12.20
N ALA A 48 -0.91 -5.52 11.83
CA ALA A 48 -2.22 -5.58 12.48
C ALA A 48 -2.10 -5.95 13.96
N GLU A 49 -1.27 -6.94 14.30
CA GLU A 49 -0.99 -7.30 15.69
C GLU A 49 -0.38 -6.15 16.49
N ARG A 50 0.66 -5.49 15.96
CA ARG A 50 1.27 -4.32 16.62
C ARG A 50 0.28 -3.18 16.82
N VAL A 51 -0.59 -2.93 15.84
CA VAL A 51 -1.64 -1.91 15.93
C VAL A 51 -2.70 -2.31 16.96
N ARG A 52 -3.09 -3.59 17.04
CA ARG A 52 -4.00 -4.09 18.08
C ARG A 52 -3.41 -3.93 19.47
N THR A 53 -2.13 -4.26 19.67
CA THR A 53 -1.43 -4.06 20.94
C THR A 53 -1.38 -2.58 21.31
N LEU A 54 -1.00 -1.70 20.39
CA LEU A 54 -0.96 -0.25 20.63
C LEU A 54 -2.35 0.33 20.92
N LEU A 55 -3.40 -0.14 20.24
CA LEU A 55 -4.78 0.26 20.49
C LEU A 55 -5.25 -0.20 21.87
N ALA A 56 -4.94 -1.44 22.25
CA ALA A 56 -5.26 -1.98 23.56
C ALA A 56 -4.53 -1.22 24.68
N GLU A 57 -3.25 -0.94 24.51
CA GLU A 57 -2.43 -0.19 25.48
C GLU A 57 -2.87 1.27 25.62
N ARG A 58 -3.19 1.94 24.51
CA ARG A 58 -3.43 3.39 24.51
C ARG A 58 -4.89 3.78 24.68
N PHE A 59 -5.82 2.96 24.21
CA PHE A 59 -7.26 3.24 24.24
C PHE A 59 -8.05 2.28 25.14
N GLY A 60 -7.43 1.22 25.66
CA GLY A 60 -8.10 0.25 26.53
C GLY A 60 -9.18 -0.57 25.82
N HIS A 61 -9.23 -0.52 24.48
CA HIS A 61 -10.27 -1.16 23.69
C HIS A 61 -9.64 -2.13 22.70
N TYR A 62 -10.02 -3.40 22.79
CA TYR A 62 -9.62 -4.43 21.85
C TYR A 62 -10.57 -4.40 20.66
N VAL A 63 -10.12 -3.86 19.52
CA VAL A 63 -10.89 -3.91 18.28
C VAL A 63 -10.83 -5.35 17.77
N SER A 64 -11.98 -5.99 17.69
CA SER A 64 -12.07 -7.36 17.19
C SER A 64 -11.74 -7.44 15.70
N ASP A 65 -11.38 -8.64 15.24
CA ASP A 65 -11.11 -8.93 13.83
C ASP A 65 -12.31 -8.60 12.93
N GLU A 66 -13.51 -8.81 13.46
CA GLU A 66 -14.78 -8.56 12.78
C GLU A 66 -15.05 -7.06 12.62
N GLU A 67 -14.86 -6.26 13.68
CA GLU A 67 -14.95 -4.79 13.60
C GLU A 67 -13.88 -4.21 12.66
N SER A 68 -12.68 -4.78 12.67
CA SER A 68 -11.60 -4.39 11.76
C SER A 68 -11.93 -4.75 10.29
N ALA A 69 -12.66 -5.84 10.05
CA ALA A 69 -13.09 -6.25 8.72
C ALA A 69 -14.24 -5.36 8.20
N GLU A 70 -15.22 -5.05 9.06
CA GLU A 70 -16.29 -4.08 8.83
C GLU A 70 -15.71 -2.71 8.45
N MET A 71 -14.75 -2.20 9.24
CA MET A 71 -14.15 -0.90 8.99
C MET A 71 -13.36 -0.87 7.67
N ARG A 72 -12.63 -1.95 7.36
CA ARG A 72 -11.96 -2.11 6.06
C ARG A 72 -12.94 -2.17 4.89
N ARG A 73 -14.09 -2.83 5.06
CA ARG A 73 -15.15 -2.87 4.05
C ARG A 73 -15.68 -1.47 3.76
N ARG A 74 -16.06 -0.73 4.81
CA ARG A 74 -16.56 0.65 4.70
C ARG A 74 -15.52 1.58 4.06
N MET A 75 -14.24 1.44 4.41
CA MET A 75 -13.16 2.24 3.81
C MET A 75 -13.02 2.00 2.30
N ARG A 76 -13.11 0.73 1.86
CA ARG A 76 -13.08 0.38 0.43
C ARG A 76 -14.29 0.92 -0.31
N GLU A 77 -15.48 0.79 0.27
CA GLU A 77 -16.73 1.34 -0.29
C GLU A 77 -16.65 2.87 -0.44
N ALA A 78 -16.17 3.57 0.58
CA ALA A 78 -15.98 5.02 0.53
C ALA A 78 -14.94 5.45 -0.52
N THR A 79 -13.84 4.71 -0.64
CA THR A 79 -12.80 4.98 -1.64
C THR A 79 -13.32 4.72 -3.06
N ALA A 80 -14.11 3.67 -3.27
CA ALA A 80 -14.75 3.37 -4.54
C ALA A 80 -15.77 4.45 -4.94
N ALA A 81 -16.61 4.88 -3.99
CA ALA A 81 -17.57 5.96 -4.20
C ALA A 81 -16.87 7.29 -4.53
N HIS A 82 -15.78 7.62 -3.83
CA HIS A 82 -14.99 8.81 -4.12
C HIS A 82 -14.38 8.77 -5.52
N ARG A 83 -13.83 7.61 -5.94
CA ARG A 83 -13.27 7.43 -7.28
C ARG A 83 -14.34 7.54 -8.37
N ALA A 84 -15.53 6.99 -8.15
CA ALA A 84 -16.66 7.10 -9.08
C ALA A 84 -17.10 8.57 -9.25
N ALA A 85 -17.20 9.31 -8.14
CA ALA A 85 -17.56 10.73 -8.18
C ALA A 85 -16.52 11.58 -8.95
N LEU A 86 -15.23 11.26 -8.86
CA LEU A 86 -14.19 11.94 -9.65
C LEU A 86 -14.31 11.63 -11.15
N ALA A 87 -14.62 10.39 -11.51
CA ALA A 87 -14.82 9.99 -12.90
C ALA A 87 -16.05 10.65 -13.54
N ASP A 88 -17.15 10.81 -12.78
CA ASP A 88 -18.34 11.52 -13.25
C ASP A 88 -18.07 13.01 -13.49
N VAL A 89 -17.22 13.63 -12.67
CA VAL A 89 -16.80 15.04 -12.85
C VAL A 89 -15.91 15.21 -14.09
N GLU A 90 -15.03 14.25 -14.39
CA GLU A 90 -14.21 14.27 -15.61
C GLU A 90 -15.02 13.99 -16.88
N HIS A 91 -16.09 13.18 -16.81
CA HIS A 91 -16.93 12.86 -17.96
C HIS A 91 -17.97 13.93 -18.31
N SER A 92 -18.22 14.87 -17.40
CA SER A 92 -19.17 15.99 -17.58
C SER A 92 -18.51 17.27 -18.13
N ARG A 93 -17.24 17.21 -18.55
CA ARG A 93 -16.44 18.36 -18.99
C ARG A 93 -16.02 18.24 -20.45
#